data_AF-A0A7Y2B9S4-F1
#
_entry.id   AF-A0A7Y2B9S4-F1
#
_cell.length_a   1.000
_cell.length_b   1.000
_cell.length_c   1.000
_cell.angle_alpha   90.00
_cell.angle_beta   90.00
_cell.angle_gamma   90.00
#
_symmetry.space_group_name_H-M   'P 1'
#
loop_
_entity.id
_entity.type
_entity.pdbx_description
1 polymer ?
#
loop_
_entity_poly.entity_id
_entity_poly.type
_entity_poly.pdbx_seq_one_letter_code
_entity_poly.pdbx_strand_id
1 'polypeptide(L)'
;MSALLVENPLLLLFVVASLGYFLGTVKIKGSSLGVAAVLFTGLAFGAMNPDFHIPEIIYLLGLVLFVYSIGLSSGPAFFESYKKNGVRDFGFIVSMLLLTGLVAVALAYLLGFSAATITGAYAGSTTNTPALAGVIDYITNQFDSAAAEPLINQAVVGYSFSYPMGVLGAIIIIIMMEKIFKIDYKAEKKKIRKLYPVDVELTTITAKVLNEEVSNIELRDLNKQHKFDVVFGRMLRDGKISLINYDTSFQIGDVVM
;
A
#
# COMPACT_ATOMS: atom_id res chain seq x y z
N MET A 1 3.93 31.79 18.95
CA MET A 1 3.73 30.40 18.51
C MET A 1 4.03 30.22 17.02
N SER A 2 3.47 31.07 16.14
CA SER A 2 3.79 31.04 14.70
C SER A 2 5.27 31.22 14.39
N ALA A 3 5.93 32.24 14.97
CA ALA A 3 7.36 32.51 14.74
C ALA A 3 8.27 31.31 15.08
N LEU A 4 8.01 30.63 16.21
CA LEU A 4 8.77 29.45 16.63
C LEU A 4 8.67 28.30 15.60
N LEU A 5 7.49 28.09 15.01
CA LEU A 5 7.26 27.04 14.02
C LEU A 5 7.86 27.38 12.66
N VAL A 6 7.88 28.67 12.28
CA VAL A 6 8.58 29.14 11.07
C VAL A 6 10.10 28.97 11.21
N GLU A 7 10.65 29.34 12.36
CA GLU A 7 12.10 29.23 12.63
C GLU A 7 12.56 27.77 12.80
N ASN A 8 11.66 26.85 13.15
CA ASN A 8 11.98 25.44 13.39
C ASN A 8 11.12 24.51 12.51
N PRO A 9 11.43 24.36 11.20
CA PRO A 9 10.65 23.55 10.27
C PRO A 9 10.49 22.07 10.65
N LEU A 10 11.48 21.49 11.35
CA LEU A 10 11.39 20.12 11.85
C LEU A 10 10.37 20.00 12.99
N LEU A 11 10.30 21.01 13.86
CA LEU A 11 9.29 21.06 14.92
C LEU A 11 7.89 21.16 14.28
N LEU A 12 7.73 22.01 13.27
CA LEU A 12 6.49 22.10 12.50
C LEU A 12 6.08 20.74 11.92
N LEU A 13 7.01 20.03 11.25
CA LEU A 13 6.77 18.69 10.72
C LEU A 13 6.27 17.72 11.80
N PHE A 14 6.97 17.64 12.94
CA PHE A 14 6.60 16.71 14.02
C PHE A 14 5.26 17.07 14.65
N VAL A 15 4.95 18.36 14.81
CA VAL A 15 3.65 18.83 15.33
C VAL A 15 2.53 18.45 14.38
N VAL A 16 2.68 18.76 13.09
CA VAL A 16 1.68 18.44 12.05
C VAL A 16 1.48 16.92 11.94
N ALA A 17 2.56 16.15 11.89
CA ALA A 17 2.50 14.70 11.79
C ALA A 17 1.87 14.05 13.03
N SER A 18 2.28 14.47 14.23
CA SER A 18 1.76 13.91 15.48
C SER A 18 0.29 14.25 15.69
N LEU A 19 -0.08 15.51 15.47
CA LEU A 19 -1.47 15.95 15.58
C LEU A 19 -2.34 15.27 14.53
N GLY A 20 -1.87 15.20 13.28
CA GLY A 20 -2.60 14.55 12.20
C GLY A 20 -2.78 13.06 12.41
N TYR A 21 -1.74 12.37 12.89
CA TYR A 21 -1.85 10.96 13.25
C TYR A 21 -2.83 10.76 14.42
N PHE A 22 -2.72 11.58 15.47
CA PHE A 22 -3.64 11.54 16.60
C PHE A 22 -5.09 11.70 16.14
N LEU A 23 -5.40 12.75 15.37
CA LEU A 23 -6.72 12.98 14.77
C LEU A 23 -7.16 11.81 13.88
N GLY A 24 -6.23 11.22 13.13
CA GLY A 24 -6.46 10.05 12.28
C GLY A 24 -6.85 8.78 13.02
N THR A 25 -6.40 8.61 14.27
CA THR A 25 -6.74 7.45 15.11
C THR A 25 -8.10 7.58 15.80
N VAL A 26 -8.66 8.80 15.88
CA VAL A 26 -9.98 9.03 16.48
C VAL A 26 -11.05 8.34 15.62
N LYS A 27 -11.78 7.42 16.24
CA LYS A 27 -12.89 6.70 15.59
C LYS A 27 -14.18 7.50 15.74
N ILE A 28 -14.83 7.79 14.62
CA ILE A 28 -16.17 8.38 14.57
C ILE A 28 -17.09 7.35 13.91
N LYS A 29 -18.11 6.89 14.64
CA LYS A 29 -19.07 5.87 14.18
C LYS A 29 -18.41 4.57 13.66
N GLY A 30 -17.31 4.16 14.28
CA GLY A 30 -16.57 2.94 13.92
C GLY A 30 -15.57 3.08 12.76
N SER A 31 -15.53 4.24 12.08
CA SER A 31 -14.55 4.54 11.04
C SER A 31 -13.53 5.57 11.53
N SER A 32 -12.31 5.50 11.01
CA SER A 32 -11.22 6.45 11.31
C SER A 32 -10.60 6.95 9.99
N LEU A 33 -10.10 8.18 9.97
CA LEU A 33 -9.42 8.72 8.78
C LEU A 33 -8.03 8.09 8.56
N GLY A 34 -7.43 7.53 9.62
CA GLY A 34 -6.10 6.93 9.56
C GLY A 34 -5.04 7.93 9.14
N VAL A 35 -4.07 7.46 8.35
CA VAL A 35 -2.93 8.27 7.89
C VAL A 35 -3.38 9.47 7.03
N ALA A 36 -4.54 9.41 6.38
CA ALA A 36 -5.07 10.51 5.58
C ALA A 36 -5.30 11.79 6.40
N ALA A 37 -5.55 11.69 7.71
CA ALA A 37 -5.68 12.87 8.58
C ALA A 37 -4.40 13.72 8.67
N VAL A 38 -3.22 13.13 8.41
CA VAL A 38 -1.95 13.88 8.38
C VAL A 38 -1.94 14.88 7.23
N LEU A 39 -2.46 14.50 6.05
CA LEU A 39 -2.57 15.38 4.89
C LEU A 39 -3.48 16.58 5.19
N PHE A 40 -4.68 16.34 5.75
CA PHE A 40 -5.62 17.42 6.09
C PHE A 40 -5.06 18.35 7.17
N THR A 41 -4.32 17.80 8.14
CA THR A 41 -3.66 18.60 9.17
C THR A 41 -2.59 19.49 8.57
N GLY A 42 -1.77 18.94 7.66
CA GLY A 42 -0.78 19.72 6.91
C GLY A 42 -1.40 20.83 6.08
N LEU A 43 -2.52 20.54 5.39
CA LEU A 43 -3.26 21.54 4.62
C LEU A 43 -3.82 22.66 5.52
N ALA A 44 -4.37 22.30 6.68
CA ALA A 44 -4.88 23.27 7.64
C ALA A 44 -3.75 24.19 8.15
N PHE A 45 -2.61 23.63 8.52
CA PHE A 45 -1.45 24.42 8.95
C PHE A 45 -0.91 25.31 7.82
N GLY A 46 -0.76 24.77 6.61
CA GLY A 46 -0.31 25.54 5.44
C GLY A 46 -1.27 26.68 5.08
N ALA A 47 -2.58 26.49 5.28
CA ALA A 47 -3.57 27.55 5.09
C ALA A 47 -3.54 28.63 6.19
N MET A 48 -3.07 28.29 7.40
CA MET A 48 -2.99 29.23 8.52
C MET A 48 -1.82 30.21 8.40
N ASN A 49 -0.69 29.78 7.82
CA ASN A 49 0.48 30.63 7.64
C ASN A 49 1.23 30.24 6.35
N PRO A 50 1.32 31.14 5.35
CA PRO A 50 2.10 30.91 4.14
C PRO A 50 3.58 30.63 4.43
N ASP A 51 4.11 31.16 5.53
CA ASP A 51 5.53 31.00 5.90
C ASP A 51 5.87 29.62 6.50
N PHE A 52 4.89 28.71 6.56
CA PHE A 52 5.11 27.34 7.01
C PHE A 52 5.68 26.48 5.88
N HIS A 53 7.00 26.34 5.90
CA HIS A 53 7.73 25.53 4.92
C HIS A 53 8.47 24.39 5.62
N ILE A 54 8.63 23.28 4.91
CA ILE A 54 9.45 22.15 5.35
C ILE A 54 10.68 22.09 4.43
N PRO A 55 11.88 21.74 4.93
CA PRO A 55 13.06 21.66 4.09
C PRO A 55 12.84 20.63 2.99
N GLU A 56 13.19 20.98 1.75
CA GLU A 56 12.97 20.16 0.55
C GLU A 56 13.52 18.73 0.69
N ILE A 57 14.67 18.59 1.37
CA ILE A 57 15.30 17.30 1.64
C ILE A 57 14.39 16.31 2.37
N ILE A 58 13.49 16.78 3.25
CA ILE A 58 12.55 15.91 3.97
C ILE A 58 11.50 15.36 3.01
N TYR A 59 10.97 16.21 2.13
CA TYR A 59 10.04 15.80 1.09
C TYR A 59 10.67 14.78 0.14
N LEU A 60 11.89 15.07 -0.34
CA LEU A 60 12.64 14.16 -1.22
C LEU A 60 12.92 12.82 -0.55
N LEU A 61 13.34 12.83 0.72
CA LEU A 61 13.57 11.60 1.48
C LEU A 61 12.29 10.76 1.60
N GLY A 62 11.17 11.39 1.96
CA GLY A 62 9.87 10.72 2.05
C GLY A 62 9.42 10.13 0.72
N LEU A 63 9.57 10.88 -0.38
CA LEU A 63 9.24 10.44 -1.72
C LEU A 63 10.10 9.24 -2.16
N VAL A 64 11.42 9.30 -1.95
CA VAL A 64 12.34 8.22 -2.32
C VAL A 64 12.00 6.95 -1.54
N LEU A 65 11.79 7.03 -0.23
CA LEU A 65 11.39 5.89 0.59
C LEU A 65 10.05 5.29 0.14
N PHE A 66 9.08 6.15 -0.20
CA PHE A 66 7.77 5.74 -0.70
C PHE A 66 7.86 5.02 -2.05
N VAL A 67 8.51 5.63 -3.05
CA VAL A 67 8.68 5.05 -4.40
C VAL A 67 9.48 3.75 -4.33
N TYR A 68 10.54 3.70 -3.53
CA TYR A 68 11.33 2.49 -3.33
C TYR A 68 10.49 1.35 -2.72
N SER A 69 9.70 1.65 -1.69
CA SER A 69 8.83 0.65 -1.03
C SER A 69 7.75 0.12 -1.98
N ILE A 70 7.13 1.00 -2.79
CA ILE A 70 6.18 0.58 -3.83
C ILE A 70 6.87 -0.28 -4.89
N GLY A 71 8.07 0.12 -5.34
CA GLY A 71 8.85 -0.64 -6.31
C GLY A 71 9.14 -2.06 -5.84
N LEU A 72 9.57 -2.23 -4.58
CA LEU A 72 9.84 -3.54 -4.01
C LEU A 72 8.57 -4.38 -3.80
N SER A 73 7.51 -3.78 -3.27
CA SER A 73 6.26 -4.51 -2.95
C SER A 73 5.44 -4.87 -4.20
N SER A 74 5.42 -3.99 -5.20
CA SER A 74 4.60 -4.14 -6.41
C SER A 74 5.37 -4.74 -7.59
N GLY A 75 6.71 -4.72 -7.56
CA GLY A 75 7.56 -5.22 -8.63
C GLY A 75 7.29 -6.68 -9.02
N PRO A 76 7.32 -7.65 -8.08
CA PRO A 76 7.04 -9.05 -8.40
C PRO A 76 5.67 -9.25 -9.06
N ALA A 77 4.63 -8.62 -8.52
CA ALA A 77 3.27 -8.69 -9.05
C ALA A 77 3.17 -8.10 -10.47
N PHE A 78 3.87 -6.99 -10.73
CA PHE A 78 3.97 -6.41 -12.07
C PHE A 78 4.57 -7.38 -13.08
N PHE A 79 5.73 -7.99 -12.76
CA PHE A 79 6.39 -8.93 -13.67
C PHE A 79 5.59 -10.23 -13.84
N GLU A 80 4.89 -10.70 -12.82
CA GLU A 80 4.00 -11.85 -12.91
C GLU A 80 2.81 -11.56 -13.85
N SER A 81 2.16 -10.41 -13.67
CA SER A 81 1.07 -9.95 -14.55
C SER A 81 1.54 -9.82 -16.01
N TYR A 82 2.72 -9.22 -16.21
CA TYR A 82 3.31 -9.05 -17.53
C TYR A 82 3.57 -10.40 -18.24
N LYS A 83 4.13 -11.39 -17.52
CA LYS A 83 4.38 -12.72 -18.09
C LYS A 83 3.10 -13.46 -18.47
N LYS A 84 2.02 -13.26 -17.73
CA LYS A 84 0.75 -13.98 -17.92
C LYS A 84 -0.12 -13.38 -19.03
N ASN A 85 -0.24 -12.06 -19.06
CA ASN A 85 -1.21 -11.35 -19.90
C ASN A 85 -0.64 -10.09 -20.58
N GLY A 86 0.69 -9.95 -20.65
CA GLY A 86 1.40 -8.67 -20.77
C GLY A 86 0.81 -7.61 -21.70
N VAL A 87 0.59 -7.94 -22.97
CA VAL A 87 0.08 -6.95 -23.94
C VAL A 87 -1.33 -6.48 -23.59
N ARG A 88 -2.20 -7.38 -23.11
CA ARG A 88 -3.59 -7.05 -22.74
C ARG A 88 -3.61 -6.14 -21.52
N ASP A 89 -2.91 -6.53 -20.45
CA ASP A 89 -2.96 -5.82 -19.18
C ASP A 89 -2.22 -4.47 -19.29
N PHE A 90 -1.10 -4.43 -20.01
CA PHE A 90 -0.39 -3.17 -20.30
C PHE A 90 -1.21 -2.25 -21.21
N GLY A 91 -1.83 -2.79 -22.27
CA GLY A 91 -2.71 -2.02 -23.15
C GLY A 91 -3.93 -1.46 -22.42
N PHE A 92 -4.49 -2.21 -21.47
CA PHE A 92 -5.56 -1.73 -20.60
C PHE A 92 -5.09 -0.58 -19.70
N ILE A 93 -3.94 -0.71 -19.05
CA ILE A 93 -3.37 0.35 -18.18
C ILE A 93 -3.11 1.63 -19.00
N VAL A 94 -2.44 1.51 -20.15
CA VAL A 94 -2.13 2.66 -21.01
C VAL A 94 -3.41 3.31 -21.53
N SER A 95 -4.40 2.53 -21.97
CA SER A 95 -5.66 3.09 -22.48
C SER A 95 -6.45 3.79 -21.38
N MET A 96 -6.49 3.25 -20.16
CA MET A 96 -7.12 3.92 -19.01
C MET A 96 -6.40 5.22 -18.66
N LEU A 97 -5.07 5.23 -18.59
CA LEU A 97 -4.29 6.44 -18.30
C LEU A 97 -4.48 7.53 -19.36
N LEU A 98 -4.51 7.14 -20.65
CA LEU A 98 -4.78 8.08 -21.74
C LEU A 98 -6.21 8.62 -21.66
N LEU A 99 -7.19 7.76 -21.42
CA LEU A 99 -8.59 8.17 -21.28
C LEU A 99 -8.77 9.17 -20.14
N THR A 100 -8.27 8.85 -18.95
CA THR A 100 -8.41 9.73 -17.78
C THR A 100 -7.58 11.01 -17.94
N GLY A 101 -6.42 10.93 -18.60
CA GLY A 101 -5.62 12.11 -18.97
C GLY A 101 -6.34 13.03 -19.95
N LEU A 102 -6.99 12.48 -20.97
CA LEU A 102 -7.82 13.24 -21.92
C LEU A 102 -9.01 13.89 -21.22
N VAL A 103 -9.65 13.20 -20.28
CA VAL A 103 -10.71 13.79 -19.43
C VAL A 103 -10.17 14.96 -18.62
N ALA A 104 -8.98 14.84 -18.02
CA ALA A 104 -8.35 15.93 -17.31
C ALA A 104 -8.08 17.13 -18.22
N VAL A 105 -7.51 16.90 -19.42
CA VAL A 105 -7.29 17.96 -20.43
C VAL A 105 -8.60 18.63 -20.85
N ALA A 106 -9.65 17.85 -21.11
CA ALA A 106 -10.96 18.40 -21.44
C ALA A 106 -11.51 19.27 -20.31
N LEU A 107 -11.40 18.83 -19.06
CA LEU A 107 -11.81 19.61 -17.89
C LEU A 107 -10.97 20.88 -17.72
N ALA A 108 -9.67 20.86 -18.06
CA ALA A 108 -8.84 22.05 -18.04
C ALA A 108 -9.40 23.15 -18.94
N TYR A 109 -9.77 22.80 -20.18
CA TYR A 109 -10.35 23.75 -21.13
C TYR A 109 -11.79 24.15 -20.78
N LEU A 110 -12.62 23.21 -20.32
CA LEU A 110 -14.02 23.48 -19.99
C LEU A 110 -14.19 24.37 -18.76
N LEU A 111 -13.30 24.21 -17.77
CA LEU A 111 -13.37 24.93 -16.48
C LEU A 111 -12.33 26.06 -16.37
N GLY A 112 -11.46 26.23 -17.37
CA GLY A 112 -10.43 27.26 -17.38
C GLY A 112 -9.31 27.03 -16.35
N PHE A 113 -9.01 25.78 -16.02
CA PHE A 113 -7.92 25.48 -15.08
C PHE A 113 -6.55 25.63 -15.76
N SER A 114 -5.56 26.12 -14.99
CA SER A 114 -4.18 26.15 -15.45
C SER A 114 -3.62 24.73 -15.60
N ALA A 115 -2.58 24.59 -16.43
CA ALA A 115 -1.88 23.31 -16.61
C ALA A 115 -1.34 22.76 -15.27
N ALA A 116 -0.82 23.64 -14.40
CA ALA A 116 -0.35 23.26 -13.06
C ALA A 116 -1.50 22.73 -12.18
N THR A 117 -2.61 23.46 -12.11
CA THR A 117 -3.76 23.04 -11.30
C THR A 117 -4.35 21.71 -11.78
N ILE A 118 -4.55 21.53 -13.10
CA ILE A 118 -5.16 20.30 -13.60
C ILE A 118 -4.24 19.08 -13.48
N THR A 119 -2.93 19.22 -13.68
CA THR A 119 -1.97 18.13 -13.50
C THR A 119 -1.88 17.72 -12.03
N GLY A 120 -1.90 18.69 -11.12
CA GLY A 120 -2.06 18.44 -9.68
C GLY A 120 -3.37 17.72 -9.35
N ALA A 121 -4.48 18.20 -9.90
CA ALA A 121 -5.80 17.59 -9.71
C ALA A 121 -5.89 16.16 -10.26
N TYR A 122 -5.24 15.90 -11.40
CA TYR A 122 -5.14 14.58 -11.99
C TYR A 122 -4.33 13.64 -11.10
N ALA A 123 -3.17 14.08 -10.60
CA ALA A 123 -2.36 13.30 -9.66
C ALA A 123 -3.11 13.01 -8.36
N GLY A 124 -3.85 13.98 -7.81
CA GLY A 124 -4.60 13.79 -6.58
C GLY A 124 -5.82 12.88 -6.76
N SER A 125 -6.64 13.10 -7.79
CA SER A 125 -7.81 12.25 -8.08
C SER A 125 -7.45 10.78 -8.37
N THR A 126 -6.27 10.55 -8.97
CA THR A 126 -5.72 9.19 -9.19
C THR A 126 -4.89 8.68 -8.02
N THR A 127 -4.81 9.42 -6.91
CA THR A 127 -4.03 9.09 -5.70
C THR A 127 -2.55 8.78 -6.00
N ASN A 128 -2.00 9.41 -7.03
CA ASN A 128 -0.65 9.16 -7.55
C ASN A 128 0.30 10.28 -7.09
N THR A 129 0.74 10.23 -5.83
CA THR A 129 1.70 11.19 -5.26
C THR A 129 3.03 11.27 -6.03
N PRO A 130 3.60 10.17 -6.56
CA PRO A 130 4.80 10.24 -7.40
C PRO A 130 4.57 11.01 -8.71
N ALA A 131 3.36 10.95 -9.30
CA ALA A 131 3.05 11.75 -10.48
C ALA A 131 3.06 13.26 -10.15
N LEU A 132 2.52 13.68 -9.00
CA LEU A 132 2.65 15.07 -8.55
C LEU A 132 4.13 15.44 -8.39
N ALA A 133 4.93 14.56 -7.78
CA ALA A 133 6.35 14.81 -7.61
C ALA A 133 7.07 15.02 -8.94
N GLY A 134 6.75 14.21 -9.95
CA GLY A 134 7.28 14.39 -11.31
C GLY A 134 6.84 15.70 -11.96
N VAL A 135 5.61 16.18 -11.69
CA VAL A 135 5.15 17.50 -12.15
C VAL A 135 5.93 18.63 -11.47
N ILE A 136 6.14 18.54 -10.15
CA ILE A 136 6.92 19.54 -9.40
C ILE A 136 8.36 19.56 -9.91
N ASP A 137 8.99 18.40 -10.05
CA ASP A 137 10.35 18.27 -10.59
C ASP A 137 10.46 18.85 -12.00
N TYR A 138 9.50 18.55 -12.88
CA TYR A 138 9.45 19.15 -14.22
C TYR A 138 9.37 20.68 -14.16
N ILE A 139 8.52 21.24 -13.29
CA ILE A 139 8.39 22.70 -13.14
C ILE A 139 9.70 23.30 -12.63
N THR A 140 10.32 22.72 -11.60
CA THR A 140 11.58 23.21 -11.01
C THR A 140 12.72 23.21 -12.02
N ASN A 141 12.82 22.20 -12.88
CA ASN A 141 13.90 22.09 -13.86
C ASN A 141 13.67 22.91 -15.14
N GLN A 142 12.43 23.28 -15.44
CA GLN A 142 12.07 23.93 -16.70
C GLN A 142 11.88 25.45 -16.59
N PHE A 143 11.58 25.97 -15.41
CA PHE A 143 11.29 27.39 -15.16
C PHE A 143 12.23 27.99 -14.11
N ASP A 144 12.54 29.28 -14.24
CA ASP A 144 13.28 30.01 -13.19
C ASP A 144 12.50 30.03 -11.87
N SER A 145 13.19 30.11 -10.74
CA SER A 145 12.59 30.00 -9.40
C SER A 145 11.39 30.95 -9.18
N ALA A 146 11.46 32.18 -9.69
CA ALA A 146 10.38 33.17 -9.58
C ALA A 146 9.10 32.77 -10.36
N ALA A 147 9.24 32.01 -11.45
CA ALA A 147 8.12 31.49 -12.24
C ALA A 147 7.67 30.10 -11.77
N ALA A 148 8.57 29.31 -11.20
CA ALA A 148 8.29 27.96 -10.71
C ALA A 148 7.39 27.97 -9.45
N GLU A 149 7.67 28.84 -8.49
CA GLU A 149 6.96 28.90 -7.21
C GLU A 149 5.41 28.98 -7.34
N PRO A 150 4.82 29.90 -8.13
CA PRO A 150 3.37 29.96 -8.28
C PRO A 150 2.80 28.72 -8.98
N LEU A 151 3.55 28.09 -9.90
CA LEU A 151 3.12 26.88 -10.59
C LEU A 151 3.13 25.67 -9.66
N ILE A 152 4.17 25.53 -8.83
CA ILE A 152 4.26 24.47 -7.81
C ILE A 152 3.09 24.61 -6.83
N ASN A 153 2.83 25.82 -6.34
CA ASN A 153 1.70 26.08 -5.44
C ASN A 153 0.36 25.71 -6.07
N GLN A 154 0.13 26.07 -7.34
CA GLN A 154 -1.08 25.69 -8.07
C GLN A 154 -1.25 24.17 -8.22
N ALA A 155 -0.15 23.44 -8.50
CA ALA A 155 -0.18 21.99 -8.61
C ALA A 155 -0.45 21.30 -7.26
N VAL A 156 0.22 21.76 -6.19
CA VAL A 156 0.01 21.24 -4.84
C VAL A 156 -1.43 21.49 -4.39
N VAL A 157 -1.98 22.69 -4.62
CA VAL A 157 -3.38 23.00 -4.30
C VAL A 157 -4.33 22.09 -5.08
N GLY A 158 -4.13 21.91 -6.39
CA GLY A 158 -4.94 21.00 -7.20
C GLY A 158 -4.94 19.57 -6.67
N TYR A 159 -3.76 19.07 -6.26
CA TYR A 159 -3.61 17.76 -5.62
C TYR A 159 -4.36 17.68 -4.29
N SER A 160 -4.18 18.67 -3.41
CA SER A 160 -4.77 18.69 -2.07
C SER A 160 -6.30 18.65 -2.08
N PHE A 161 -6.94 19.34 -3.02
CA PHE A 161 -8.40 19.32 -3.15
C PHE A 161 -8.93 18.03 -3.81
N SER A 162 -8.21 17.50 -4.79
CA SER A 162 -8.67 16.33 -5.54
C SER A 162 -8.39 14.99 -4.85
N TYR A 163 -7.34 14.91 -4.01
CA TYR A 163 -6.95 13.67 -3.33
C TYR A 163 -8.07 13.08 -2.44
N PRO A 164 -8.71 13.87 -1.54
CA PRO A 164 -9.86 13.40 -0.77
C PRO A 164 -11.00 12.90 -1.66
N MET A 165 -11.25 13.61 -2.76
CA MET A 165 -12.31 13.26 -3.70
C MET A 165 -11.99 11.97 -4.46
N GLY A 166 -10.73 11.71 -4.79
CA GLY A 166 -10.26 10.45 -5.38
C GLY A 166 -10.50 9.28 -4.45
N VAL A 167 -10.09 9.40 -3.17
CA VAL A 167 -10.29 8.37 -2.15
C VAL A 167 -11.77 8.10 -1.89
N LEU A 168 -12.57 9.16 -1.66
CA LEU A 168 -14.00 9.03 -1.43
C LEU A 168 -14.73 8.45 -2.64
N GLY A 169 -14.38 8.90 -3.85
CA GLY A 169 -14.94 8.40 -5.10
C GLY A 169 -14.67 6.91 -5.28
N ALA A 170 -13.43 6.46 -5.04
CA ALA A 170 -13.07 5.05 -5.10
C ALA A 170 -13.87 4.21 -4.08
N ILE A 171 -13.98 4.68 -2.83
CA ILE A 171 -14.77 3.99 -1.79
C ILE A 171 -16.24 3.88 -2.19
N ILE A 172 -16.85 4.98 -2.66
CA ILE A 172 -18.26 4.99 -3.10
C ILE A 172 -18.48 4.03 -4.26
N ILE A 173 -17.58 4.02 -5.26
CA ILE A 173 -17.66 3.10 -6.40
C ILE A 173 -17.54 1.66 -5.93
N ILE A 174 -16.60 1.34 -5.03
CA ILE A 174 -16.44 -0.01 -4.48
C ILE A 174 -17.73 -0.46 -3.79
N ILE A 175 -18.28 0.36 -2.88
CA ILE A 175 -19.53 0.05 -2.17
C ILE A 175 -20.70 -0.12 -3.16
N MET A 176 -20.77 0.73 -4.19
CA MET A 176 -21.80 0.64 -5.22
C MET A 176 -21.66 -0.65 -6.03
N MET A 177 -20.44 -1.02 -6.42
CA MET A 177 -20.16 -2.27 -7.14
C MET A 177 -20.47 -3.49 -6.27
N GLU A 178 -20.09 -3.50 -5.00
CA GLU A 178 -20.45 -4.57 -4.07
C GLU A 178 -21.95 -4.80 -4.02
N LYS A 179 -22.73 -3.71 -3.96
CA LYS A 179 -24.20 -3.78 -3.90
C LYS A 179 -24.83 -4.23 -5.22
N ILE A 180 -24.29 -3.76 -6.36
CA ILE A 180 -24.78 -4.13 -7.69
C ILE A 180 -24.47 -5.59 -7.99
N PHE A 181 -23.23 -6.03 -7.73
CA PHE A 181 -22.75 -7.38 -8.04
C PHE A 181 -23.02 -8.40 -6.92
N LYS A 182 -23.54 -7.95 -5.77
CA LYS A 182 -23.85 -8.79 -4.60
C LYS A 182 -22.67 -9.68 -4.19
N ILE A 183 -21.48 -9.06 -4.09
CA ILE A 183 -20.23 -9.77 -3.82
C ILE A 183 -20.26 -10.34 -2.39
N ASP A 184 -20.07 -11.66 -2.27
CA ASP A 184 -19.89 -12.33 -0.98
C ASP A 184 -18.41 -12.55 -0.69
N TYR A 185 -17.83 -11.66 0.12
CA TYR A 185 -16.43 -11.71 0.52
C TYR A 185 -16.02 -13.04 1.18
N LYS A 186 -16.92 -13.72 1.90
CA LYS A 186 -16.60 -15.02 2.54
C LYS A 186 -16.50 -16.12 1.50
N ALA A 187 -17.40 -16.13 0.52
CA ALA A 187 -17.36 -17.07 -0.59
C ALA A 187 -16.14 -16.82 -1.49
N GLU A 188 -15.86 -15.55 -1.82
CA GLU A 188 -14.72 -15.14 -2.62
C GLU A 188 -13.39 -15.55 -1.95
N LYS A 189 -13.23 -15.25 -0.66
CA LYS A 189 -12.05 -15.66 0.13
C LYS A 189 -11.84 -17.17 0.10
N LYS A 190 -12.91 -17.96 0.24
CA LYS A 190 -12.83 -19.43 0.18
C LYS A 190 -12.40 -19.94 -1.19
N LYS A 191 -12.84 -19.28 -2.28
CA LYS A 191 -12.50 -19.65 -3.66
C LYS A 191 -11.05 -19.30 -4.00
N ILE A 192 -10.56 -18.16 -3.51
CA ILE A 192 -9.22 -17.63 -3.80
C ILE A 192 -8.14 -18.26 -2.92
N ARG A 193 -8.47 -18.81 -1.74
CA ARG A 193 -7.52 -19.51 -0.83
C ARG A 193 -6.64 -20.57 -1.52
N LYS A 194 -7.13 -21.22 -2.58
CA LYS A 194 -6.36 -22.21 -3.34
C LYS A 194 -5.37 -21.62 -4.35
N LEU A 195 -5.59 -20.36 -4.77
CA LEU A 195 -4.80 -19.65 -5.78
C LEU A 195 -3.82 -18.67 -5.16
N TYR A 196 -4.22 -18.03 -4.05
CA TYR A 196 -3.39 -17.10 -3.30
C TYR A 196 -3.49 -17.47 -1.81
N PRO A 197 -2.45 -18.08 -1.20
CA PRO A 197 -2.41 -18.36 0.22
C PRO A 197 -2.16 -17.05 1.01
N VAL A 198 -3.13 -16.13 0.98
CA VAL A 198 -3.01 -14.79 1.62
C VAL A 198 -3.29 -14.86 3.12
N ASP A 199 -3.86 -15.95 3.62
CA ASP A 199 -4.10 -16.21 5.04
C ASP A 199 -3.88 -17.71 5.32
N VAL A 200 -2.62 -18.15 5.34
CA VAL A 200 -2.33 -19.41 6.03
C VAL A 200 -2.31 -19.06 7.50
N GLU A 201 -3.44 -19.24 8.20
CA GLU A 201 -3.40 -19.32 9.66
C GLU A 201 -2.51 -20.51 10.00
N LEU A 202 -1.23 -20.23 10.25
CA LEU A 202 -0.25 -21.22 10.70
C LEU A 202 -0.72 -21.69 12.07
N THR A 203 -1.40 -22.84 12.07
CA THR A 203 -1.82 -23.50 13.30
C THR A 203 -0.70 -24.43 13.73
N THR A 204 -0.04 -24.12 14.82
CA THR A 204 0.93 -25.03 15.45
C THR A 204 0.17 -26.06 16.27
N ILE A 205 0.40 -27.35 15.99
CA ILE A 205 -0.24 -28.44 16.70
C ILE A 205 0.85 -29.40 17.15
N THR A 206 0.78 -29.83 18.41
CA THR A 206 1.62 -30.91 18.92
C THR A 206 0.90 -32.24 18.73
N ALA A 207 1.48 -33.13 17.93
CA ALA A 207 0.90 -34.44 17.63
C ALA A 207 1.78 -35.56 18.20
N LYS A 208 1.16 -36.55 18.83
CA LYS A 208 1.85 -37.77 19.26
C LYS A 208 1.71 -38.85 18.19
N VAL A 209 2.82 -39.47 17.79
CA VAL A 209 2.83 -40.55 16.81
C VAL A 209 2.29 -41.82 17.46
N LEU A 210 1.14 -42.29 16.98
CA LEU A 210 0.47 -43.50 17.47
C LEU A 210 0.32 -44.60 16.41
N ASN A 211 0.51 -44.26 15.13
CA ASN A 211 0.34 -45.22 14.04
C ASN A 211 1.67 -45.97 13.79
N GLU A 212 1.60 -47.30 13.76
CA GLU A 212 2.74 -48.18 13.45
C GLU A 212 3.19 -48.06 11.99
N GLU A 213 2.28 -47.74 11.07
CA GLU A 213 2.57 -47.68 9.63
C GLU A 213 3.55 -46.56 9.23
N VAL A 214 3.65 -45.51 10.05
CA VAL A 214 4.61 -44.41 9.84
C VAL A 214 5.96 -44.66 10.52
N SER A 215 6.09 -45.78 11.24
CA SER A 215 7.34 -46.13 11.92
C SER A 215 8.38 -46.64 10.93
N ASN A 216 9.64 -46.24 11.11
CA ASN A 216 10.78 -46.62 10.26
C ASN A 216 10.72 -46.16 8.80
N ILE A 217 9.82 -45.25 8.45
CA ILE A 217 9.82 -44.57 7.14
C ILE A 217 10.43 -43.18 7.33
N GLU A 218 11.33 -42.78 6.44
CA GLU A 218 11.87 -41.43 6.44
C GLU A 218 10.80 -40.41 6.04
N LEU A 219 10.87 -39.23 6.65
CA LEU A 219 9.90 -38.17 6.43
C LEU A 219 9.76 -37.78 4.95
N ARG A 220 10.85 -37.83 4.16
CA ARG A 220 10.83 -37.59 2.71
C ARG A 220 9.84 -38.48 1.96
N ASP A 221 9.77 -39.75 2.33
CA ASP A 221 8.97 -40.74 1.60
C ASP A 221 7.54 -40.73 2.13
N LEU A 222 7.37 -40.51 3.43
CA LEU A 222 6.06 -40.20 4.03
C LEU A 222 5.40 -39.00 3.33
N ASN A 223 6.17 -37.93 3.10
CA ASN A 223 5.65 -36.72 2.47
C ASN A 223 5.34 -36.93 0.98
N LYS A 224 6.08 -37.78 0.27
CA LYS A 224 5.74 -38.15 -1.12
C LYS A 224 4.45 -38.96 -1.20
N GLN A 225 4.25 -39.89 -0.27
CA GLN A 225 3.11 -40.80 -0.27
C GLN A 225 1.81 -40.07 0.13
N HIS A 226 1.87 -39.26 1.18
CA HIS A 226 0.69 -38.63 1.76
C HIS A 226 0.51 -37.15 1.39
N LYS A 227 1.53 -36.51 0.79
CA LYS A 227 1.50 -35.09 0.37
C LYS A 227 1.01 -34.16 1.47
N PHE A 228 1.65 -34.21 2.62
CA PHE A 228 1.23 -33.42 3.77
C PHE A 228 1.42 -31.92 3.50
N ASP A 229 0.43 -31.13 3.89
CA ASP A 229 0.49 -29.66 3.90
C ASP A 229 0.87 -29.17 5.32
N VAL A 230 1.92 -29.75 5.89
CA VAL A 230 2.40 -29.45 7.25
C VAL A 230 3.93 -29.41 7.27
N VAL A 231 4.49 -28.55 8.13
CA VAL A 231 5.93 -28.47 8.38
C VAL A 231 6.19 -29.03 9.77
N PHE A 232 7.07 -30.03 9.85
CA PHE A 232 7.48 -30.64 11.10
C PHE A 232 8.72 -29.91 11.63
N GLY A 233 8.61 -29.22 12.76
CA GLY A 233 9.69 -28.40 13.29
C GLY A 233 10.59 -29.19 14.25
N ARG A 234 10.00 -29.77 15.30
CA ARG A 234 10.72 -30.40 16.41
C ARG A 234 10.10 -31.73 16.80
N MET A 235 10.93 -32.67 17.24
CA MET A 235 10.50 -33.96 17.77
C MET A 235 11.07 -34.15 19.18
N LEU A 236 10.23 -34.57 20.11
CA LEU A 236 10.62 -35.05 21.42
C LEU A 236 10.58 -36.59 21.40
N ARG A 237 11.76 -37.20 21.59
CA ARG A 237 11.94 -38.65 21.78
C ARG A 237 12.74 -38.88 23.05
N ASP A 238 12.25 -39.76 23.94
CA ASP A 238 12.92 -40.12 25.20
C ASP A 238 13.38 -38.91 26.04
N GLY A 239 12.57 -37.85 26.07
CA GLY A 239 12.87 -36.62 26.81
C GLY A 239 13.88 -35.69 26.14
N LYS A 240 14.39 -36.01 24.94
CA LYS A 240 15.30 -35.15 24.15
C LYS A 240 14.57 -34.53 22.96
N ILE A 241 14.71 -33.20 22.84
CA ILE A 241 14.19 -32.45 21.69
C ILE A 241 15.24 -32.47 20.58
N SER A 242 14.82 -32.77 19.36
CA SER A 242 15.63 -32.77 18.15
C SER A 242 14.92 -32.01 17.03
N LEU A 243 15.70 -31.49 16.08
CA LEU A 243 15.17 -30.89 14.86
C LEU A 243 14.86 -31.99 13.85
N ILE A 244 13.73 -31.84 13.18
CA ILE A 244 13.28 -32.79 12.16
C ILE A 244 13.86 -32.36 10.81
N ASN A 245 14.42 -33.32 10.09
CA ASN A 245 14.86 -33.17 8.71
C ASN A 245 14.21 -34.26 7.82
N TYR A 246 14.45 -34.20 6.52
CA TYR A 246 13.87 -35.14 5.56
C TYR A 246 14.30 -36.61 5.77
N ASP A 247 15.37 -36.84 6.53
CA ASP A 247 15.93 -38.17 6.83
C ASP A 247 15.50 -38.68 8.21
N THR A 248 14.71 -37.88 8.93
CA THR A 248 14.19 -38.26 10.24
C THR A 248 13.09 -39.29 10.06
N SER A 249 13.21 -40.42 10.76
CA SER A 249 12.16 -41.42 10.86
C SER A 249 11.41 -41.29 12.18
N PHE A 250 10.09 -41.45 12.14
CA PHE A 250 9.25 -41.42 13.33
C PHE A 250 9.17 -42.80 13.98
N GLN A 251 8.94 -42.80 15.30
CA GLN A 251 8.69 -43.97 16.13
C GLN A 251 7.43 -43.75 16.95
N ILE A 252 6.79 -44.85 17.35
CA ILE A 252 5.62 -44.80 18.21
C ILE A 252 5.99 -44.11 19.53
N GLY A 253 5.19 -43.13 19.92
CA GLY A 253 5.38 -42.38 21.16
C GLY A 253 6.14 -41.07 20.98
N ASP A 254 6.75 -40.82 19.81
CA ASP A 254 7.35 -39.53 19.48
C ASP A 254 6.30 -38.42 19.55
N VAL A 255 6.71 -37.26 20.06
CA VAL A 255 5.86 -36.07 20.08
C VAL A 255 6.44 -35.05 19.11
N VAL A 256 5.67 -34.70 18.09
CA VAL A 256 6.07 -33.83 16.98
C VAL A 256 5.37 -32.49 17.08
N MET A 257 6.11 -31.40 16.86
CA MET A 257 5.71 -30.01 17.02
C MET A 257 6.08 -29.15 15.81
#